data_AF-A0A515ETU8-F1
#
_entry.id   AF-A0A515ETU8-F1
#
_cell.length_a   1.000
_cell.length_b   1.000
_cell.length_c   1.000
_cell.angle_alpha   90.00
_cell.angle_beta   90.00
_cell.angle_gamma   90.00
#
_symmetry.space_group_name_H-M   'P 1'
#
loop_
_entity.id
_entity.type
_entity.pdbx_description
1 polymer ?
#
loop_
_entity_poly.entity_id
_entity_poly.type
_entity_poly.pdbx_seq_one_letter_code
_entity_poly.pdbx_strand_id
1 'polypeptide(L)'
;MLNDPVSLQLDQLELQFSQASEALLSGSSDDIQLASVSLQKGAVELLQLVDELGRNRLDKLRHAERLHLLAAGISVLRENLLRRAAFVEQGLQILMPSAKRTTYSPVIGPYGSSSVGAKRGAMA
;
A
#
# COMPACT_ATOMS: atom_id res chain seq x y z
N MET A 1 -25.83 -29.95 7.24
CA MET A 1 -25.12 -28.68 7.11
C MET A 1 -23.67 -29.03 6.82
N LEU A 2 -23.31 -29.22 5.55
CA LEU A 2 -21.95 -29.62 5.18
C LEU A 2 -21.03 -28.41 5.38
N ASN A 3 -20.01 -28.58 6.20
CA ASN A 3 -18.92 -27.64 6.42
C ASN A 3 -18.08 -27.62 5.14
N ASP A 4 -18.32 -26.65 4.25
CA ASP A 4 -17.56 -26.52 3.00
C ASP A 4 -16.19 -25.90 3.37
N PRO A 5 -15.05 -26.56 3.07
CA PRO A 5 -13.73 -26.00 3.36
C PRO A 5 -13.54 -24.58 2.82
N VAL A 6 -14.21 -24.25 1.71
CA VAL A 6 -14.18 -22.91 1.12
C VAL A 6 -14.87 -21.88 2.01
N SER A 7 -15.98 -22.24 2.67
CA SER A 7 -16.69 -21.33 3.59
C SER A 7 -15.89 -21.02 4.85
N LEU A 8 -15.19 -22.00 5.41
CA LEU A 8 -14.32 -21.79 6.57
C LEU A 8 -13.14 -20.87 6.23
N GLN A 9 -12.53 -21.08 5.05
CA GLN A 9 -11.43 -20.23 4.61
C GLN A 9 -11.91 -18.79 4.36
N LEU A 10 -13.11 -18.61 3.82
CA LEU A 10 -13.74 -17.29 3.67
C LEU A 10 -13.99 -16.60 5.01
N ASP A 11 -14.53 -17.31 6.01
CA ASP A 11 -14.75 -16.76 7.35
C ASP A 11 -13.42 -16.29 7.98
N GLN A 12 -12.36 -17.08 7.81
CA GLN A 12 -11.02 -16.71 8.29
C GLN A 12 -10.46 -15.47 7.58
N LEU A 13 -10.68 -15.36 6.26
CA LEU A 13 -10.22 -14.23 5.47
C LEU A 13 -10.99 -12.93 5.84
N GLU A 14 -12.29 -13.03 6.10
CA GLU A 14 -13.12 -11.93 6.61
C GLU A 14 -12.67 -11.45 8.00
N LEU A 15 -12.26 -12.38 8.87
CA LEU A 15 -11.68 -12.04 10.17
C LEU A 15 -10.34 -11.29 10.01
N GLN A 16 -9.44 -11.80 9.16
CA GLN A 16 -8.15 -11.16 8.88
C GLN A 16 -8.33 -9.76 8.27
N PHE A 17 -9.34 -9.59 7.40
CA PHE A 17 -9.71 -8.30 6.83
C PHE A 17 -10.17 -7.30 7.91
N SER A 18 -10.99 -7.78 8.85
CA SER A 18 -11.47 -6.96 9.97
C SER A 18 -10.32 -6.53 10.88
N GLN A 19 -9.38 -7.44 11.18
CA GLN A 19 -8.18 -7.16 11.95
C GLN A 19 -7.26 -6.14 11.24
N ALA A 20 -7.09 -6.25 9.92
CA ALA A 20 -6.31 -5.28 9.15
C ALA A 20 -6.97 -3.88 9.16
N SER A 21 -8.30 -3.83 9.11
CA SER A 21 -9.07 -2.58 9.21
C SER A 21 -8.92 -1.93 10.58
N GLU A 22 -8.95 -2.74 11.65
CA GLU A 22 -8.74 -2.27 13.02
C GLU A 22 -7.30 -1.80 13.27
N ALA A 23 -6.30 -2.53 12.77
CA ALA A 23 -4.90 -2.12 12.83
C ALA A 23 -4.64 -0.81 12.09
N LEU A 24 -5.37 -0.56 11.00
CA LEU A 24 -5.32 0.73 10.29
C LEU A 24 -5.87 1.89 11.13
N LEU A 25 -6.89 1.64 11.95
CA LEU A 25 -7.46 2.61 12.88
C LEU A 25 -6.56 2.85 14.10
N SER A 26 -5.93 1.80 14.63
CA SER A 26 -5.01 1.90 15.77
C SER A 26 -3.70 2.62 15.40
N GLY A 27 -3.31 2.57 14.12
CA GLY A 27 -2.18 3.30 13.58
C GLY A 27 -0.81 2.67 13.86
N SER A 28 -0.75 1.51 14.49
CA SER A 28 0.49 0.75 14.70
C SER A 28 1.02 0.21 13.37
N SER A 29 2.26 0.59 13.00
CA SER A 29 2.87 0.16 11.75
C SER A 29 3.12 -1.35 11.72
N ASP A 30 3.55 -1.91 12.85
CA ASP A 30 3.88 -3.33 12.96
C ASP A 30 2.61 -4.20 12.85
N ASP A 31 1.52 -3.76 13.47
CA ASP A 31 0.24 -4.48 13.42
C ASP A 31 -0.38 -4.46 12.02
N ILE A 32 -0.27 -3.33 11.31
CA ILE A 32 -0.72 -3.22 9.92
C ILE A 32 0.08 -4.18 9.03
N GLN A 33 1.39 -4.27 9.23
CA GLN A 33 2.25 -5.15 8.44
C GLN A 33 1.95 -6.62 8.71
N LEU A 34 1.81 -7.01 9.98
CA LEU A 34 1.43 -8.36 10.38
C LEU A 34 0.04 -8.75 9.82
N ALA A 35 -0.95 -7.88 9.98
CA ALA A 35 -2.30 -8.14 9.47
C ALA A 35 -2.31 -8.25 7.93
N SER A 36 -1.53 -7.43 7.24
CA SER A 36 -1.42 -7.48 5.77
C SER A 36 -0.78 -8.78 5.26
N VAL A 37 0.28 -9.24 5.92
CA VAL A 37 0.94 -10.52 5.59
C VAL A 37 -0.02 -11.69 5.83
N SER A 38 -0.77 -11.64 6.94
CA SER A 38 -1.77 -12.65 7.30
C SER A 38 -2.87 -12.75 6.24
N LEU A 39 -3.44 -11.60 5.86
CA LEU A 39 -4.46 -11.48 4.81
C LEU A 39 -3.96 -12.01 3.45
N GLN A 40 -2.74 -11.66 3.06
CA GLN A 40 -2.14 -12.13 1.81
C GLN A 40 -1.99 -13.65 1.81
N LYS A 41 -1.51 -14.22 2.92
CA LYS A 41 -1.37 -15.67 3.08
C LYS A 41 -2.72 -16.38 2.96
N GLY A 42 -3.75 -15.89 3.66
CA GLY A 42 -5.10 -16.44 3.59
C GLY A 42 -5.71 -16.39 2.19
N ALA A 43 -5.46 -15.30 1.44
CA ALA A 43 -5.89 -15.17 0.05
C ALA A 43 -5.21 -16.16 -0.90
N VAL A 44 -3.91 -16.43 -0.71
CA VAL A 44 -3.17 -17.44 -1.49
C VAL A 44 -3.69 -18.84 -1.18
N GLU A 45 -3.91 -19.17 0.09
CA GLU A 45 -4.48 -20.46 0.50
C GLU A 45 -5.89 -20.67 -0.08
N LEU A 46 -6.72 -19.62 -0.09
CA LEU A 46 -8.04 -19.67 -0.72
C LEU A 46 -7.93 -19.90 -2.24
N LEU A 47 -6.99 -19.24 -2.92
CA LEU A 47 -6.77 -19.45 -4.36
C LEU A 47 -6.35 -20.89 -4.67
N GLN A 48 -5.49 -21.48 -3.84
CA GLN A 48 -5.07 -22.88 -3.97
C GLN A 48 -6.25 -23.84 -3.80
N LEU A 49 -7.07 -23.65 -2.76
CA LEU A 49 -8.29 -24.44 -2.54
C LEU A 49 -9.28 -24.32 -3.71
N VAL A 50 -9.42 -23.12 -4.26
CA VAL A 50 -10.26 -22.83 -5.43
C VAL A 50 -9.77 -23.55 -6.69
N ASP A 51 -8.47 -23.52 -6.95
CA ASP A 51 -7.89 -24.20 -8.11
C ASP A 51 -7.97 -25.73 -7.95
N GLU A 52 -7.81 -26.27 -6.74
CA GLU A 52 -7.98 -27.70 -6.43
C GLU A 52 -9.43 -28.20 -6.59
N LEU A 53 -10.43 -27.41 -6.18
CA LEU A 53 -11.84 -27.74 -6.36
C LEU A 53 -12.31 -27.60 -7.82
N GLY A 54 -11.57 -26.86 -8.64
CA GLY A 54 -11.91 -26.52 -10.01
C GLY A 54 -12.92 -25.37 -10.10
N ARG A 55 -12.58 -24.36 -10.92
CA ARG A 55 -13.34 -23.09 -11.08
C ARG A 55 -14.83 -23.28 -11.38
N ASN A 56 -15.21 -24.34 -12.09
CA ASN A 56 -16.60 -24.65 -12.43
C ASN A 56 -17.49 -25.00 -11.22
N ARG A 57 -16.92 -25.35 -10.06
CA ARG A 57 -17.70 -25.55 -8.84
C ARG A 57 -17.99 -24.23 -8.13
N LEU A 58 -17.15 -23.21 -8.27
CA LEU A 58 -17.33 -21.89 -7.65
C LEU A 58 -18.48 -21.09 -8.25
N ASP A 59 -18.72 -21.21 -9.55
CA ASP A 59 -19.89 -20.58 -10.19
C ASP A 59 -21.22 -21.15 -9.69
N LYS A 60 -21.21 -22.34 -9.06
CA LYS A 60 -22.39 -22.92 -8.38
C LYS A 60 -22.44 -22.59 -6.89
N LEU A 61 -21.42 -21.94 -6.33
CA LEU A 61 -21.30 -21.72 -4.90
C LEU A 61 -21.92 -20.38 -4.48
N ARG A 62 -22.66 -20.40 -3.37
CA ARG A 62 -23.24 -19.24 -2.65
C ARG A 62 -22.19 -18.24 -2.11
N HIS A 63 -20.94 -18.31 -2.60
CA HIS A 63 -19.77 -17.62 -2.06
C HIS A 63 -19.24 -16.50 -2.98
N ALA A 64 -19.73 -16.42 -4.22
CA ALA A 64 -19.32 -15.38 -5.18
C ALA A 64 -19.61 -13.96 -4.67
N GLU A 65 -20.77 -13.75 -4.03
CA GLU A 65 -21.14 -12.45 -3.44
C GLU A 65 -20.21 -12.06 -2.29
N ARG A 66 -19.89 -13.01 -1.40
CA ARG A 66 -18.95 -12.78 -0.28
C ARG A 66 -17.56 -12.43 -0.77
N LEU A 67 -17.05 -13.14 -1.78
CA LEU A 67 -15.77 -12.83 -2.42
C LEU A 67 -15.78 -11.44 -3.05
N HIS A 68 -16.89 -11.05 -3.69
CA HIS A 68 -17.02 -9.72 -4.29
C HIS A 68 -16.99 -8.61 -3.23
N LEU A 69 -17.71 -8.79 -2.11
CA LEU A 69 -17.69 -7.86 -0.98
C LEU A 69 -16.29 -7.75 -0.36
N LEU A 70 -15.58 -8.87 -0.18
CA LEU A 70 -14.20 -8.88 0.29
C LEU A 70 -13.27 -8.12 -0.67
N ALA A 71 -13.38 -8.37 -1.98
CA ALA A 71 -12.58 -7.68 -2.98
C ALA A 71 -12.82 -6.16 -2.98
N ALA A 72 -14.09 -5.74 -2.85
CA ALA A 72 -14.44 -4.33 -2.70
C ALA A 72 -13.83 -3.75 -1.41
N GLY A 73 -13.92 -4.45 -0.28
CA GLY A 73 -13.30 -4.03 0.98
C GLY A 73 -11.78 -3.87 0.88
N ILE A 74 -11.09 -4.80 0.22
CA ILE A 74 -9.62 -4.74 0.04
C ILE A 74 -9.21 -3.50 -0.76
N SER A 75 -10.02 -3.11 -1.76
CA SER A 75 -9.76 -1.88 -2.53
C SER A 75 -9.81 -0.63 -1.63
N VAL A 76 -10.75 -0.59 -0.68
CA VAL A 76 -10.88 0.48 0.31
C VAL A 76 -9.71 0.48 1.29
N LEU A 77 -9.27 -0.68 1.79
CA LEU A 77 -8.08 -0.75 2.66
C LEU A 77 -6.83 -0.22 1.96
N ARG A 78 -6.63 -0.60 0.70
CA ARG A 78 -5.51 -0.12 -0.12
C ARG A 78 -5.54 1.40 -0.25
N GLU A 79 -6.70 1.99 -0.49
CA GLU A 79 -6.82 3.43 -0.61
C GLU A 79 -6.48 4.14 0.71
N ASN A 80 -6.96 3.62 1.84
CA ASN A 80 -6.65 4.17 3.16
C ASN A 80 -5.15 4.09 3.48
N LEU A 81 -4.48 2.99 3.14
CA LEU A 81 -3.03 2.84 3.25
C LEU A 81 -2.28 3.90 2.42
N LEU A 82 -2.69 4.11 1.17
CA LEU A 82 -2.09 5.11 0.28
C LEU A 82 -2.28 6.53 0.81
N ARG A 83 -3.48 6.89 1.28
CA ARG A 83 -3.73 8.20 1.89
C ARG A 83 -2.84 8.40 3.12
N ARG A 84 -2.71 7.38 3.97
CA ARG A 84 -1.86 7.45 5.16
C ARG A 84 -0.38 7.61 4.81
N ALA A 85 0.11 6.92 3.78
CA ALA A 85 1.47 7.10 3.27
C ALA A 85 1.72 8.54 2.82
N ALA A 86 0.77 9.13 2.08
CA ALA A 86 0.86 10.52 1.66
C ALA A 86 0.86 11.51 2.84
N PHE A 87 0.03 11.29 3.86
CA PHE A 87 0.03 12.12 5.08
C PHE A 87 1.37 12.02 5.84
N VAL A 88 1.91 10.81 5.98
CA VAL A 88 3.21 10.60 6.63
C VAL A 88 4.32 11.28 5.82
N GLU A 89 4.30 11.17 4.50
CA GLU A 89 5.28 11.82 3.62
C GLU A 89 5.20 13.36 3.73
N GLN A 90 4.00 13.94 3.74
CA GLN A 90 3.82 15.38 3.95
C GLN A 90 4.30 15.82 5.34
N GLY A 91 4.00 15.04 6.40
CA GLY A 91 4.49 15.31 7.75
C GLY A 91 6.02 15.26 7.83
N LEU A 92 6.64 14.27 7.18
CA LEU A 92 8.09 14.15 7.06
C LEU A 92 8.69 15.34 6.30
N GLN A 93 8.03 15.85 5.25
CA GLN A 93 8.49 17.02 4.51
C GLN A 93 8.45 18.31 5.35
N ILE A 94 7.52 18.42 6.31
CA ILE A 94 7.45 19.56 7.25
C ILE A 94 8.56 19.44 8.31
N LEU A 95 8.76 18.24 8.87
CA LEU A 95 9.74 18.01 9.95
C LEU A 95 11.19 17.93 9.45
N MET A 96 11.40 17.45 8.23
CA MET A 96 12.71 17.32 7.58
C MET A 96 12.69 17.93 6.17
N PRO A 97 12.71 19.27 6.04
CA PRO A 97 12.73 19.94 4.74
C PRO A 97 13.96 19.56 3.88
N SER A 98 15.05 19.17 4.52
CA SER A 98 16.31 18.71 3.92
C SER A 98 16.25 17.31 3.31
N ALA A 99 15.21 16.52 3.59
CA ALA A 99 14.97 15.23 2.93
C ALA A 99 14.35 15.39 1.54
N LYS A 100 14.00 16.62 1.12
CA LYS A 100 13.66 16.90 -0.27
C LYS A 100 14.86 16.53 -1.14
N ARG A 101 14.67 15.59 -2.08
CA ARG A 101 15.56 15.48 -3.24
C ARG A 101 15.47 16.80 -3.98
N THR A 102 16.38 17.71 -3.69
CA THR A 102 16.55 18.95 -4.43
C THR A 102 17.02 18.57 -5.83
N THR A 103 16.11 18.52 -6.80
CA THR A 103 16.42 18.37 -8.23
C THR A 103 17.40 19.45 -8.73
N TYR A 104 17.52 20.54 -7.97
CA TYR A 104 18.50 21.59 -8.17
C TYR A 104 19.23 21.91 -6.85
N SER A 105 19.96 20.94 -6.28
CA SER A 105 21.08 21.35 -5.43
C SER A 105 22.14 21.90 -6.39
N PRO A 106 22.53 23.19 -6.32
CA PRO A 106 23.74 23.60 -6.99
C PRO A 106 24.84 22.80 -6.30
N VAL A 107 25.48 21.91 -7.03
CA VAL A 107 26.73 21.29 -6.60
C VAL A 107 27.72 22.45 -6.46
N ILE A 108 27.77 23.07 -5.29
CA ILE A 108 28.85 23.96 -4.88
C ILE A 108 29.99 23.02 -4.49
N GLY A 109 30.59 22.41 -5.51
CA GLY A 109 31.93 21.88 -5.40
C GLY A 109 32.92 23.05 -5.38
N PRO A 110 34.06 22.93 -4.68
CA PRO A 110 35.07 23.99 -4.58
C PRO A 110 35.76 24.35 -5.91
N TYR A 111 35.36 23.74 -7.04
CA TYR A 111 35.90 23.95 -8.38
C TYR A 111 34.89 24.55 -9.37
N GLY A 112 33.76 25.10 -8.90
CA GLY A 112 32.82 25.87 -9.72
C GLY A 112 33.32 27.27 -10.08
N SER A 113 34.46 27.37 -10.77
CA SER A 113 34.91 28.60 -11.43
C SER A 113 34.22 28.72 -12.78
N SER A 114 33.19 29.55 -12.87
CA SER A 114 32.81 30.20 -14.12
C SER A 114 33.19 31.68 -14.06
N SER A 115 34.47 31.94 -14.23
CA SER A 115 34.86 33.06 -15.07
C SER A 115 34.23 32.84 -16.45
N VAL A 116 33.38 33.77 -16.87
CA VAL A 116 33.13 34.22 -18.25
C VAL A 116 31.81 34.99 -18.24
N GLY A 117 31.97 36.30 -18.04
CA GLY A 117 30.97 37.33 -18.23
C GLY A 117 31.64 38.59 -18.77
N ALA A 118 32.55 38.43 -19.72
CA ALA A 118 33.10 39.55 -20.47
C ALA A 118 32.01 40.10 -21.41
N LYS A 119 31.43 41.26 -21.08
CA LYS A 119 31.34 42.45 -21.95
C LYS A 119 30.28 43.46 -21.44
N ARG A 120 30.60 44.73 -21.74
CA ARG A 120 29.83 46.00 -21.61
C ARG A 120 30.05 46.67 -20.25
N GLY A 121 30.64 47.85 -20.12
CA GLY A 121 31.00 48.90 -21.06
C GLY A 121 30.92 50.25 -20.32
N ALA A 122 31.72 51.22 -20.78
CA ALA A 122 31.58 52.68 -20.60
C ALA A 122 32.10 53.37 -19.31
N MET A 123 33.13 54.20 -19.55
CA MET A 123 33.27 55.62 -19.17
C MET A 123 33.13 56.05 -17.70
N ALA A 124 34.23 56.58 -17.14
CA ALA A 124 34.45 58.02 -16.95
C ALA A 124 35.91 58.27 -16.56
#